data_AF-A0A2E1XFI4-F1
#
_entry.id   AF-A0A2E1XFI4-F1
#
_cell.length_a   1.000
_cell.length_b   1.000
_cell.length_c   1.000
_cell.angle_alpha   90.00
_cell.angle_beta   90.00
_cell.angle_gamma   90.00
#
_symmetry.space_group_name_H-M   'P 1'
#
loop_
_entity.id
_entity.type
_entity.pdbx_description
1 polymer ?
#
loop_
_entity_poly.entity_id
_entity_poly.type
_entity_poly.pdbx_seq_one_letter_code
_entity_poly.pdbx_strand_id
1 'polypeptide(L)'
;MRASAQAIDQSSEETRNATARAKAAAEEAAEEAARNAETISAAARNAAEEARKAADDAVDAARQEAERAGKDVVEATTKEAMRMQDATAMALKEISTSTADALAAATDGASRATKAAEDVTDAARRTSEAAQKASEDVEAASERARKSSEDAMKFSESEAARIEERNQALADARAALEQENARLETLIDEQRNRADRLAEAIASQTDRLSRLAEAQLREQEAAARLAEAQNEMQARADRQAAEKKKAEESERHGSGEDAGKKVEQEAQATLDLTAASRRKEPPLTAAPVELAPAKPAKKTNGAARLDELARDIAERRPSKGAKPKDQPLALGKEAKADPAKRSKGNVSWKEILDAADESAPLDLGKASKKDEAADAARRAADNAIRIIAQLQDFTQELETRLYGDPPPALQERFDKGDRNVFANRLLRLNEADVKRRIRSESGRDRAFETGVHNFLQGFEQLLEDATTSETADEELEEYLSSPLGRVYLLIGATVGYFA
;
A
#
# COMPACT_ATOMS: atom_id res chain seq x y z
N MET A 1 20.14 9.60 18.83
CA MET A 1 19.94 10.82 19.64
C MET A 1 19.16 10.58 20.94
N ARG A 2 17.94 10.02 20.95
CA ARG A 2 17.21 9.74 22.23
C ARG A 2 17.93 8.73 23.15
N ALA A 3 18.47 7.65 22.60
CA ALA A 3 19.21 6.65 23.39
C ALA A 3 20.52 7.23 23.98
N SER A 4 21.19 8.11 23.24
CA SER A 4 22.41 8.80 23.67
C SER A 4 22.14 9.78 24.82
N ALA A 5 21.02 10.50 24.75
CA ALA A 5 20.58 11.42 25.80
C ALA A 5 20.20 10.68 27.10
N GLN A 6 19.50 9.54 27.00
CA GLN A 6 19.17 8.71 28.16
C GLN A 6 20.42 8.13 28.85
N ALA A 7 21.45 7.76 28.09
CA ALA A 7 22.70 7.26 28.66
C ALA A 7 23.47 8.35 29.43
N ILE A 8 23.42 9.60 28.96
CA ILE A 8 24.05 10.75 29.65
C ILE A 8 23.28 11.10 30.94
N ASP A 9 21.94 11.07 30.90
CA ASP A 9 21.11 11.32 32.09
C ASP A 9 21.32 10.24 33.16
N GLN A 10 21.37 8.96 32.76
CA GLN A 10 21.66 7.87 33.69
C GLN A 10 23.07 7.97 34.29
N SER A 11 24.07 8.29 33.47
CA SER A 11 25.45 8.51 33.95
C SER A 11 25.55 9.70 34.91
N SER A 12 24.79 10.78 34.66
CA SER A 12 24.72 11.95 35.54
C SER A 12 24.02 11.63 36.87
N GLU A 13 22.96 10.83 36.87
CA GLU A 13 22.31 10.35 38.09
C GLU A 13 23.21 9.41 38.90
N GLU A 14 23.96 8.52 38.24
CA GLU A 14 24.92 7.65 38.92
C GLU A 14 26.05 8.44 39.58
N THR A 15 26.59 9.47 38.92
CA THR A 15 27.61 10.34 39.51
C THR A 15 27.06 11.16 40.67
N ARG A 16 25.82 11.69 40.58
CA ARG A 16 25.17 12.38 41.70
C ARG A 16 24.96 11.46 42.90
N ASN A 17 24.50 10.23 42.66
CA ASN A 17 24.29 9.24 43.71
C ASN A 17 25.61 8.79 44.36
N ALA A 18 26.66 8.60 43.57
CA ALA A 18 27.99 8.29 44.09
C ALA A 18 28.55 9.45 44.94
N THR A 19 28.39 10.69 44.48
CA THR A 19 28.82 11.89 45.22
C THR A 19 28.05 12.05 46.54
N ALA A 20 26.73 11.78 46.53
CA ALA A 20 25.91 11.82 47.74
C ALA A 20 26.34 10.75 48.75
N ARG A 21 26.65 9.52 48.30
CA ARG A 21 27.16 8.46 49.18
C ARG A 21 28.53 8.78 49.76
N ALA A 22 29.44 9.35 48.95
CA ALA A 22 30.75 9.79 49.42
C ALA A 22 30.63 10.89 50.49
N LYS A 23 29.71 11.85 50.28
CA LYS A 23 29.43 12.90 51.27
C LYS A 23 28.87 12.33 52.58
N ALA A 24 27.89 11.42 52.50
CA ALA A 24 27.31 10.78 53.68
C ALA A 24 28.34 9.97 54.48
N ALA A 25 29.20 9.21 53.79
CA ALA A 25 30.28 8.46 54.45
C ALA A 25 31.33 9.39 55.09
N ALA A 26 31.61 10.55 54.51
CA ALA A 26 32.50 11.55 55.09
C ALA A 26 31.89 12.23 56.32
N GLU A 27 30.59 12.54 56.30
CA GLU A 27 29.86 13.09 57.46
C GLU A 27 29.77 12.06 58.59
N GLU A 28 29.50 10.79 58.29
CA GLU A 28 29.47 9.69 59.27
C GLU A 28 30.85 9.48 59.92
N ALA A 29 31.93 9.47 59.13
CA ALA A 29 33.29 9.36 59.65
C ALA A 29 33.68 10.58 60.53
N ALA A 30 33.21 11.78 60.18
CA ALA A 30 33.44 12.98 60.98
C ALA A 30 32.68 12.94 62.31
N GLU A 31 31.43 12.47 62.32
CA GLU A 31 30.66 12.27 63.55
C GLU A 31 31.27 11.19 64.45
N GLU A 32 31.74 10.08 63.88
CA GLU A 32 32.34 8.99 64.63
C GLU A 32 33.69 9.42 65.25
N ALA A 33 34.49 10.21 64.52
CA ALA A 33 35.69 10.84 65.04
C ALA A 33 35.38 11.83 66.19
N ALA A 34 34.31 12.63 66.07
CA ALA A 34 33.89 13.54 67.12
C ALA A 34 33.44 12.80 68.40
N ARG A 35 32.66 11.72 68.26
CA ARG A 35 32.22 10.88 69.39
C ARG A 35 33.39 10.18 70.08
N ASN A 36 34.35 9.67 69.31
CA ASN A 36 35.56 9.08 69.87
C ASN A 36 36.40 10.12 70.63
N ALA A 37 36.57 11.32 70.07
CA ALA A 37 37.26 12.41 70.76
C ALA A 37 36.56 12.81 72.07
N GLU A 38 35.23 12.86 72.07
CA GLU A 38 34.44 13.16 73.28
C GLU A 38 34.60 12.05 74.33
N THR A 39 34.54 10.78 73.92
CA THR A 39 34.70 9.61 74.80
C THR A 39 36.09 9.58 75.44
N ILE A 40 37.14 9.85 74.65
CA ILE A 40 38.52 9.95 75.15
C ILE A 40 38.64 11.13 76.13
N SER A 41 38.03 12.28 75.82
CA SER A 41 38.05 13.45 76.71
C SER A 41 37.32 13.19 78.04
N ALA A 42 36.22 12.43 78.01
CA ALA A 42 35.46 12.05 79.20
C ALA A 42 36.24 11.04 80.06
N ALA A 43 36.84 10.02 79.45
CA ALA A 43 37.69 9.06 80.13
C ALA A 43 38.90 9.75 80.79
N ALA A 44 39.55 10.68 80.08
CA ALA A 44 40.67 11.46 80.61
C ALA A 44 40.26 12.35 81.80
N ARG A 45 39.07 12.98 81.75
CA ARG A 45 38.54 13.77 82.88
C ARG A 45 38.23 12.89 84.09
N ASN A 46 37.58 11.74 83.90
CA ASN A 46 37.27 10.82 84.99
C ASN A 46 38.54 10.28 85.65
N ALA A 47 39.55 9.88 84.85
CA ALA A 47 40.84 9.44 85.38
C ALA A 47 41.57 10.55 86.16
N ALA A 48 41.48 11.81 85.70
CA ALA A 48 42.04 12.95 86.41
C ALA A 48 41.29 13.25 87.72
N GLU A 49 39.97 13.11 87.76
CA GLU A 49 39.16 13.26 88.97
C GLU A 49 39.43 12.14 89.98
N GLU A 50 39.56 10.89 89.54
CA GLU A 50 39.93 9.76 90.39
C GLU A 50 41.35 9.93 90.97
N ALA A 51 42.31 10.36 90.16
CA ALA A 51 43.67 10.65 90.62
C ALA A 51 43.69 11.80 91.64
N ARG A 52 42.88 12.85 91.41
CA ARG A 52 42.74 13.97 92.36
C ARG A 52 42.10 13.51 93.67
N LYS A 53 41.03 12.72 93.62
CA LYS A 53 40.37 12.19 94.81
C LYS A 53 41.31 11.29 95.61
N ALA A 54 42.06 10.41 94.95
CA ALA A 54 43.09 9.60 95.59
C ALA A 54 44.19 10.44 96.24
N ALA A 55 44.58 11.56 95.61
CA ALA A 55 45.55 12.49 96.18
C ALA A 55 44.98 13.24 97.41
N ASP A 56 43.73 13.70 97.36
CA ASP A 56 43.06 14.37 98.48
C ASP A 56 42.85 13.40 99.66
N ASP A 57 42.41 12.16 99.39
CA ASP A 57 42.29 11.09 100.38
C ASP A 57 43.65 10.75 101.01
N ALA A 58 44.74 10.75 100.23
CA ALA A 58 46.09 10.54 100.72
C ALA A 58 46.62 11.72 101.57
N VAL A 59 46.26 12.95 101.23
CA VAL A 59 46.60 14.14 102.03
C VAL A 59 45.84 14.15 103.35
N ASP A 60 44.56 13.78 103.35
CA ASP A 60 43.74 13.69 104.56
C ASP A 60 44.20 12.53 105.46
N ALA A 61 44.56 11.38 104.88
CA ALA A 61 45.19 10.28 105.60
C ALA A 61 46.54 10.72 106.21
N ALA A 62 47.42 11.35 105.43
CA ALA A 62 48.70 11.87 105.91
C ALA A 62 48.54 12.92 107.02
N ARG A 63 47.46 13.72 107.00
CA ARG A 63 47.14 14.70 108.04
C ARG A 63 46.63 14.04 109.33
N GLN A 64 45.76 13.02 109.22
CA GLN A 64 45.29 12.22 110.35
C GLN A 64 46.40 11.34 110.96
N GLU A 65 47.42 11.00 110.17
CA GLU A 65 48.55 10.16 110.56
C GLU A 65 49.73 10.98 111.12
N ALA A 66 49.94 12.20 110.63
CA ALA A 66 50.78 13.21 111.29
C ALA A 66 50.28 13.55 112.70
N GLU A 67 48.96 13.47 112.93
CA GLU A 67 48.33 13.58 114.26
C GLU A 67 48.46 12.30 115.11
N ARG A 68 48.77 11.13 114.52
CA ARG A 68 48.82 9.81 115.20
C ARG A 68 50.21 9.20 115.43
N ALA A 69 51.30 9.90 115.08
CA ALA A 69 52.69 9.69 115.55
C ALA A 69 53.69 8.94 114.63
N GLY A 70 54.73 9.68 114.20
CA GLY A 70 56.09 9.52 114.73
C GLY A 70 56.91 8.22 114.57
N LYS A 71 56.43 7.02 114.19
CA LYS A 71 57.35 5.86 114.05
C LYS A 71 56.97 4.66 113.14
N ASP A 72 55.72 4.47 112.71
CA ASP A 72 55.34 3.31 111.84
C ASP A 72 55.24 3.65 110.32
N VAL A 73 55.73 4.84 109.94
CA VAL A 73 55.40 5.54 108.68
C VAL A 73 55.99 4.94 107.40
N VAL A 74 57.04 4.11 107.45
CA VAL A 74 57.76 3.69 106.22
C VAL A 74 57.10 2.49 105.51
N GLU A 75 56.42 1.62 106.24
CA GLU A 75 55.86 0.38 105.69
C GLU A 75 54.45 0.57 105.10
N ALA A 76 53.67 1.52 105.63
CA ALA A 76 52.38 1.91 105.07
C ALA A 76 52.53 2.77 103.81
N THR A 77 53.44 3.75 103.81
CA THR A 77 53.70 4.64 102.66
C THR A 77 54.23 3.91 101.44
N THR A 78 55.05 2.86 101.62
CA THR A 78 55.53 2.03 100.51
C THR A 78 54.40 1.20 99.88
N LYS A 79 53.43 0.74 100.69
CA LYS A 79 52.28 -0.04 100.21
C LYS A 79 51.25 0.81 99.48
N GLU A 80 51.03 2.05 99.94
CA GLU A 80 50.17 3.05 99.28
C GLU A 80 50.77 3.52 97.94
N ALA A 81 52.09 3.78 97.93
CA ALA A 81 52.81 4.20 96.71
C ALA A 81 52.76 3.13 95.61
N MET A 82 52.86 1.84 95.97
CA MET A 82 52.71 0.74 94.99
C MET A 82 51.31 0.68 94.37
N ARG A 83 50.25 0.95 95.16
CA ARG A 83 48.88 0.98 94.62
C ARG A 83 48.64 2.14 93.67
N MET A 84 49.18 3.33 93.98
CA MET A 84 49.15 4.45 93.03
C MET A 84 49.89 4.10 91.74
N GLN A 85 51.07 3.48 91.84
CA GLN A 85 51.86 3.11 90.67
C GLN A 85 51.12 2.10 89.78
N ASP A 86 50.43 1.11 90.36
CA ASP A 86 49.62 0.13 89.62
C ASP A 86 48.38 0.77 88.94
N ALA A 87 47.66 1.66 89.64
CA ALA A 87 46.51 2.37 89.09
C ALA A 87 46.93 3.29 87.92
N THR A 88 48.04 4.00 88.06
CA THR A 88 48.58 4.86 87.00
C THR A 88 49.04 4.04 85.79
N ALA A 89 49.64 2.87 86.02
CA ALA A 89 50.04 1.96 84.95
C ALA A 89 48.83 1.38 84.19
N MET A 90 47.73 1.06 84.88
CA MET A 90 46.49 0.62 84.24
C MET A 90 45.84 1.72 83.40
N ALA A 91 45.74 2.95 83.93
CA ALA A 91 45.18 4.08 83.17
C ALA A 91 46.02 4.42 81.92
N LEU A 92 47.35 4.40 82.02
CA LEU A 92 48.23 4.59 80.87
C LEU A 92 48.07 3.49 79.81
N LYS A 93 47.86 2.24 80.24
CA LYS A 93 47.60 1.12 79.33
C LYS A 93 46.25 1.27 78.62
N GLU A 94 45.21 1.74 79.31
CA GLU A 94 43.89 1.94 78.72
C GLU A 94 43.89 3.10 77.71
N ILE A 95 44.56 4.21 78.04
CA ILE A 95 44.77 5.34 77.12
C ILE A 95 45.57 4.90 75.89
N SER A 96 46.64 4.11 76.06
CA SER A 96 47.44 3.66 74.91
C SER A 96 46.65 2.73 73.99
N THR A 97 45.81 1.86 74.56
CA THR A 97 44.94 0.95 73.80
C THR A 97 43.86 1.73 73.05
N SER A 98 43.16 2.65 73.71
CA SER A 98 42.15 3.51 73.08
C SER A 98 42.75 4.40 71.97
N THR A 99 43.96 4.94 72.18
CA THR A 99 44.65 5.73 71.17
C THR A 99 45.06 4.88 69.96
N ALA A 100 45.51 3.64 70.19
CA ALA A 100 45.84 2.71 69.11
C ALA A 100 44.60 2.33 68.28
N ASP A 101 43.47 2.07 68.93
CA ASP A 101 42.20 1.77 68.26
C ASP A 101 41.69 2.96 67.44
N ALA A 102 41.79 4.19 67.98
CA ALA A 102 41.43 5.41 67.26
C ALA A 102 42.33 5.65 66.04
N LEU A 103 43.65 5.38 66.15
CA LEU A 103 44.58 5.50 65.04
C LEU A 103 44.30 4.45 63.95
N ALA A 104 43.95 3.22 64.34
CA ALA A 104 43.57 2.16 63.43
C ALA A 104 42.28 2.51 62.66
N ALA A 105 41.26 3.02 63.36
CA ALA A 105 40.01 3.48 62.75
C ALA A 105 40.23 4.66 61.78
N ALA A 106 41.07 5.63 62.14
CA ALA A 106 41.41 6.75 61.26
C ALA A 106 42.17 6.28 60.00
N THR A 107 43.05 5.30 60.13
CA THR A 107 43.80 4.73 58.99
C THR A 107 42.88 3.96 58.06
N ASP A 108 41.92 3.18 58.60
CA ASP A 108 40.91 2.50 57.79
C ASP A 108 39.99 3.51 57.09
N GLY A 109 39.57 4.57 57.77
CA GLY A 109 38.81 5.68 57.19
C GLY A 109 39.54 6.35 56.02
N ALA A 110 40.84 6.64 56.17
CA ALA A 110 41.66 7.20 55.10
C ALA A 110 41.79 6.26 53.89
N SER A 111 41.95 4.95 54.13
CA SER A 111 41.97 3.93 53.07
C SER A 111 40.65 3.90 52.29
N ARG A 112 39.51 3.90 52.99
CA ARG A 112 38.18 3.94 52.37
C ARG A 112 37.97 5.22 51.57
N ALA A 113 38.40 6.37 52.08
CA ALA A 113 38.31 7.65 51.37
C ALA A 113 39.15 7.65 50.08
N THR A 114 40.35 7.06 50.13
CA THR A 114 41.24 6.94 48.95
C THR A 114 40.59 6.05 47.89
N LYS A 115 40.03 4.90 48.30
CA LYS A 115 39.31 4.01 47.38
C LYS A 115 38.08 4.67 46.76
N ALA A 116 37.32 5.44 47.54
CA ALA A 116 36.18 6.19 47.03
C ALA A 116 36.62 7.27 46.01
N ALA A 117 37.76 7.92 46.21
CA ALA A 117 38.31 8.85 45.25
C ALA A 117 38.72 8.16 43.94
N GLU A 118 39.35 6.98 44.01
CA GLU A 118 39.69 6.16 42.84
C GLU A 118 38.43 5.78 42.03
N ASP A 119 37.38 5.30 42.70
CA ASP A 119 36.10 4.97 42.07
C ASP A 119 35.46 6.17 41.36
N VAL A 120 35.57 7.38 41.94
CA VAL A 120 35.10 8.63 41.31
C VAL A 120 35.91 8.99 40.07
N THR A 121 37.23 8.87 40.11
CA THR A 121 38.07 9.10 38.92
C THR A 121 37.80 8.11 37.80
N ASP A 122 37.55 6.83 38.12
CA ASP A 122 37.20 5.82 37.13
C ASP A 122 35.82 6.08 36.51
N ALA A 123 34.84 6.49 37.32
CA ALA A 123 33.52 6.90 36.84
C ALA A 123 33.61 8.13 35.93
N ALA A 124 34.42 9.13 36.29
CA ALA A 124 34.65 10.32 35.47
C ALA A 124 35.30 9.96 34.13
N ARG A 125 36.27 9.05 34.11
CA ARG A 125 36.91 8.57 32.88
C ARG A 125 35.92 7.87 31.95
N ARG A 126 35.11 6.94 32.48
CA ARG A 126 34.06 6.26 31.71
C ARG A 126 33.03 7.23 31.13
N THR A 127 32.67 8.25 31.90
CA THR A 127 31.75 9.31 31.45
C THR A 127 32.36 10.12 30.30
N SER A 128 33.65 10.46 30.38
CA SER A 128 34.36 11.16 29.31
C SER A 128 34.45 10.33 28.03
N GLU A 129 34.73 9.03 28.13
CA GLU A 129 34.78 8.11 26.99
C GLU A 129 33.39 7.96 26.34
N ALA A 130 32.34 7.85 27.15
CA ALA A 130 30.96 7.79 26.66
C ALA A 130 30.55 9.10 25.95
N ALA A 131 30.95 10.26 26.49
CA ALA A 131 30.69 11.57 25.88
C ALA A 131 31.43 11.72 24.53
N GLN A 132 32.68 11.28 24.43
CA GLN A 132 33.44 11.32 23.19
C GLN A 132 32.80 10.42 22.12
N LYS A 133 32.43 9.19 22.48
CA LYS A 133 31.71 8.28 21.58
C LYS A 133 30.36 8.85 21.12
N ALA A 134 29.62 9.47 22.04
CA ALA A 134 28.36 10.13 21.69
C ALA A 134 28.57 11.30 20.70
N SER A 135 29.67 12.04 20.82
CA SER A 135 30.03 13.11 19.87
C SER A 135 30.33 12.54 18.48
N GLU A 136 31.11 11.46 18.40
CA GLU A 136 31.42 10.77 17.13
C GLU A 136 30.15 10.22 16.46
N ASP A 137 29.24 9.63 17.24
CA ASP A 137 27.95 9.14 16.74
C ASP A 137 27.06 10.26 16.18
N VAL A 138 27.08 11.45 16.82
CA VAL A 138 26.34 12.63 16.36
C VAL A 138 26.93 13.19 15.07
N GLU A 139 28.26 13.24 14.96
CA GLU A 139 28.95 13.67 13.74
C GLU A 139 28.63 12.72 12.57
N ALA A 140 28.75 11.41 12.79
CA ALA A 140 28.41 10.41 11.78
C ALA A 140 26.91 10.45 11.40
N ALA A 141 26.01 10.74 12.34
CA ALA A 141 24.59 10.94 12.03
C ALA A 141 24.35 12.20 11.19
N SER A 142 25.06 13.30 11.49
CA SER A 142 24.99 14.55 10.74
C SER A 142 25.48 14.39 9.30
N GLU A 143 26.58 13.67 9.08
CA GLU A 143 27.10 13.37 7.74
C GLU A 143 26.12 12.51 6.92
N ARG A 144 25.53 11.48 7.53
CA ARG A 144 24.48 10.68 6.88
C ARG A 144 23.26 11.52 6.51
N ALA A 145 22.84 12.43 7.39
CA ALA A 145 21.73 13.33 7.12
C ALA A 145 22.03 14.32 5.97
N ARG A 146 23.26 14.87 5.92
CA ARG A 146 23.72 15.71 4.80
C ARG A 146 23.71 14.93 3.48
N LYS A 147 24.30 13.74 3.47
CA LYS A 147 24.33 12.89 2.27
C LYS A 147 22.94 12.52 1.78
N SER A 148 22.05 12.14 2.70
CA SER A 148 20.64 11.86 2.37
C SER A 148 19.92 13.08 1.81
N SER A 149 20.25 14.29 2.27
CA SER A 149 19.65 15.53 1.77
C SER A 149 20.18 15.88 0.38
N GLU A 150 21.47 15.66 0.12
CA GLU A 150 22.08 15.84 -1.21
C GLU A 150 21.51 14.85 -2.22
N ASP A 151 21.34 13.57 -1.84
CA ASP A 151 20.75 12.55 -2.69
C ASP A 151 19.28 12.86 -3.00
N ALA A 152 18.52 13.37 -2.01
CA ALA A 152 17.14 13.82 -2.20
C ALA A 152 17.06 15.04 -3.16
N MET A 153 18.01 15.98 -3.07
CA MET A 153 18.07 17.12 -4.00
C MET A 153 18.38 16.66 -5.42
N LYS A 154 19.36 15.78 -5.62
CA LYS A 154 19.67 15.21 -6.95
C LYS A 154 18.48 14.44 -7.54
N PHE A 155 17.79 13.66 -6.71
CA PHE A 155 16.57 12.98 -7.13
C PHE A 155 15.50 13.98 -7.57
N SER A 156 15.25 15.01 -6.76
CA SER A 156 14.29 16.07 -7.10
C SER A 156 14.65 16.81 -8.39
N GLU A 157 15.94 17.11 -8.63
CA GLU A 157 16.40 17.74 -9.87
C GLU A 157 16.17 16.84 -11.08
N SER A 158 16.46 15.55 -10.97
CA SER A 158 16.23 14.59 -12.05
C SER A 158 14.76 14.38 -12.38
N GLU A 159 13.88 14.34 -11.36
CA GLU A 159 12.43 14.26 -11.58
C GLU A 159 11.88 15.56 -12.16
N ALA A 160 12.38 16.72 -11.73
CA ALA A 160 12.01 17.99 -12.34
C ALA A 160 12.38 18.04 -13.84
N ALA A 161 13.59 17.57 -14.20
CA ALA A 161 14.01 17.46 -15.60
C ALA A 161 13.12 16.50 -16.41
N ARG A 162 12.71 15.36 -15.85
CA ARG A 162 11.78 14.42 -16.50
C ARG A 162 10.40 15.03 -16.71
N ILE A 163 9.90 15.80 -15.75
CA ILE A 163 8.62 16.51 -15.88
C ILE A 163 8.71 17.57 -16.99
N GLU A 164 9.81 18.31 -17.06
CA GLU A 164 10.06 19.29 -18.12
C GLU A 164 10.11 18.63 -19.50
N GLU A 165 10.84 17.52 -19.64
CA GLU A 165 10.90 16.72 -20.88
C GLU A 165 9.51 16.21 -21.29
N ARG A 166 8.73 15.67 -20.36
CA ARG A 166 7.36 15.22 -20.63
C ARG A 166 6.43 16.37 -21.03
N ASN A 167 6.58 17.53 -20.40
CA ASN A 167 5.79 18.72 -20.75
C ASN A 167 6.15 19.23 -22.16
N GLN A 168 7.43 19.19 -22.53
CA GLN A 168 7.86 19.51 -23.89
C GLN A 168 7.28 18.52 -24.90
N ALA A 169 7.34 17.21 -24.63
CA ALA A 169 6.74 16.20 -25.50
C ALA A 169 5.21 16.37 -25.65
N LEU A 170 4.51 16.77 -24.59
CA LEU A 170 3.08 17.09 -24.65
C LEU A 170 2.80 18.37 -25.46
N ALA A 171 3.66 19.38 -25.36
CA ALA A 171 3.54 20.60 -26.18
C ALA A 171 3.75 20.28 -27.67
N ASP A 172 4.76 19.48 -28.00
CA ASP A 172 5.05 19.05 -29.37
C ASP A 172 3.91 18.19 -29.94
N ALA A 173 3.35 17.27 -29.13
CA ALA A 173 2.20 16.46 -29.52
C ALA A 173 0.94 17.33 -29.79
N ARG A 174 0.70 18.37 -29.00
CA ARG A 174 -0.40 19.33 -29.25
C ARG A 174 -0.18 20.10 -30.53
N ALA A 175 1.03 20.58 -30.79
CA ALA A 175 1.37 21.27 -32.03
C ALA A 175 1.19 20.37 -33.26
N ALA A 176 1.56 19.09 -33.17
CA ALA A 176 1.33 18.11 -34.22
C ALA A 176 -0.16 17.87 -34.49
N LEU A 177 -0.98 17.71 -33.43
CA LEU A 177 -2.44 17.58 -33.58
C LEU A 177 -3.09 18.82 -34.19
N GLU A 178 -2.60 20.02 -33.84
CA GLU A 178 -3.08 21.27 -34.44
C GLU A 178 -2.76 21.34 -35.93
N GLN A 179 -1.56 20.90 -36.34
CA GLN A 179 -1.19 20.79 -37.75
C GLN A 179 -2.05 19.77 -38.51
N GLU A 180 -2.33 18.62 -37.91
CA GLU A 180 -3.22 17.62 -38.52
C GLU A 180 -4.65 18.13 -38.64
N ASN A 181 -5.17 18.82 -37.63
CA ASN A 181 -6.50 19.44 -37.69
C ASN A 181 -6.58 20.49 -38.81
N ALA A 182 -5.59 21.38 -38.92
CA ALA A 182 -5.51 22.35 -40.01
C ALA A 182 -5.46 21.67 -41.38
N ARG A 183 -4.75 20.55 -41.49
CA ARG A 183 -4.72 19.73 -42.72
C ARG A 183 -6.08 19.08 -43.02
N LEU A 184 -6.79 18.61 -42.01
CA LEU A 184 -8.12 18.03 -42.20
C LEU A 184 -9.15 19.11 -42.60
N GLU A 185 -9.07 20.32 -42.03
CA GLU A 185 -9.91 21.44 -42.43
C GLU A 185 -9.71 21.81 -43.89
N THR A 186 -8.45 21.91 -44.36
CA THR A 186 -8.17 22.18 -45.78
C THR A 186 -8.71 21.08 -46.70
N LEU A 187 -8.60 19.80 -46.31
CA LEU A 187 -9.20 18.69 -47.06
C LEU A 187 -10.73 18.74 -47.09
N ILE A 188 -11.38 19.11 -45.98
CA ILE A 188 -12.84 19.27 -45.90
C ILE A 188 -13.29 20.40 -46.83
N ASP A 189 -12.59 21.54 -46.82
CA ASP A 189 -12.91 22.66 -47.70
C ASP A 189 -12.68 22.31 -49.18
N GLU A 190 -11.64 21.56 -49.51
CA GLU A 190 -11.47 21.02 -50.86
C GLU A 190 -12.63 20.10 -51.28
N GLN A 191 -13.09 19.21 -50.40
CA GLN A 191 -14.22 18.31 -50.69
C GLN A 191 -15.54 19.06 -50.83
N ARG A 192 -15.79 20.08 -49.99
CA ARG A 192 -16.93 20.99 -50.12
C ARG A 192 -16.91 21.70 -51.47
N ASN A 193 -15.78 22.30 -51.83
CA ASN A 193 -15.60 22.95 -53.12
C ASN A 193 -15.80 21.98 -54.31
N ARG A 194 -15.39 20.71 -54.19
CA ARG A 194 -15.67 19.68 -55.21
C ARG A 194 -17.16 19.34 -55.26
N ALA A 195 -17.81 19.18 -54.12
CA ALA A 195 -19.24 18.91 -54.03
C ALA A 195 -20.08 20.04 -54.63
N ASP A 196 -19.73 21.30 -54.36
CA ASP A 196 -20.40 22.47 -54.91
C ASP A 196 -20.28 22.53 -56.43
N ARG A 197 -19.07 22.26 -56.98
CA ARG A 197 -18.87 22.16 -58.43
C ARG A 197 -19.68 21.01 -59.05
N LEU A 198 -19.77 19.86 -58.38
CA LEU A 198 -20.59 18.74 -58.85
C LEU A 198 -22.08 19.11 -58.82
N ALA A 199 -22.54 19.78 -57.76
CA ALA A 199 -23.92 20.25 -57.65
C ALA A 199 -24.25 21.26 -58.75
N GLU A 200 -23.36 22.21 -59.05
CA GLU A 200 -23.52 23.17 -60.15
C GLU A 200 -23.51 22.47 -61.52
N ALA A 201 -22.63 21.48 -61.72
CA ALA A 201 -22.60 20.68 -62.94
C ALA A 201 -23.91 19.89 -63.14
N ILE A 202 -24.43 19.24 -62.09
CA ILE A 202 -25.71 18.53 -62.11
C ILE A 202 -26.85 19.51 -62.41
N ALA A 203 -26.92 20.65 -61.72
CA ALA A 203 -27.94 21.67 -61.96
C ALA A 203 -27.91 22.15 -63.42
N SER A 204 -26.71 22.42 -63.97
CA SER A 204 -26.56 22.81 -65.37
C SER A 204 -26.99 21.71 -66.37
N GLN A 205 -26.75 20.44 -66.04
CA GLN A 205 -27.19 19.30 -66.85
C GLN A 205 -28.72 19.13 -66.76
N THR A 206 -29.31 19.26 -65.57
CA THR A 206 -30.75 19.22 -65.36
C THR A 206 -31.46 20.34 -66.12
N ASP A 207 -30.91 21.56 -66.11
CA ASP A 207 -31.45 22.68 -66.90
C ASP A 207 -31.39 22.40 -68.41
N ARG A 208 -30.30 21.81 -68.90
CA ARG A 208 -30.19 21.42 -70.32
C ARG A 208 -31.19 20.33 -70.69
N LEU A 209 -31.35 19.32 -69.85
CA LEU A 209 -32.33 18.25 -70.05
C LEU A 209 -33.76 18.80 -70.00
N SER A 210 -34.05 19.71 -69.06
CA SER A 210 -35.35 20.38 -68.96
C SER A 210 -35.65 21.19 -70.23
N ARG A 211 -34.69 21.98 -70.74
CA ARG A 211 -34.85 22.71 -72.01
C ARG A 211 -35.03 21.79 -73.21
N LEU A 212 -34.33 20.64 -73.24
CA LEU A 212 -34.46 19.65 -74.30
C LEU A 212 -35.85 18.99 -74.24
N ALA A 213 -36.32 18.62 -73.06
CA ALA A 213 -37.65 18.08 -72.84
C ALA A 213 -38.74 19.09 -73.24
N GLU A 214 -38.60 20.37 -72.87
CA GLU A 214 -39.50 21.44 -73.31
C GLU A 214 -39.48 21.62 -74.84
N ALA A 215 -38.31 21.55 -75.47
CA ALA A 215 -38.19 21.66 -76.93
C ALA A 215 -38.88 20.48 -77.62
N GLN A 216 -38.69 19.25 -77.14
CA GLN A 216 -39.37 18.06 -77.63
C GLN A 216 -40.89 18.15 -77.42
N LEU A 217 -41.35 18.66 -76.28
CA LEU A 217 -42.77 18.86 -76.02
C LEU A 217 -43.36 19.88 -77.00
N ARG A 218 -42.69 21.01 -77.23
CA ARG A 218 -43.10 22.00 -78.24
C ARG A 218 -43.11 21.43 -79.66
N GLU A 219 -42.14 20.59 -80.00
CA GLU A 219 -42.10 19.90 -81.30
C GLU A 219 -43.26 18.92 -81.46
N GLN A 220 -43.58 18.14 -80.42
CA GLN A 220 -44.75 17.26 -80.41
C GLN A 220 -46.05 18.04 -80.48
N GLU A 221 -46.19 19.16 -79.76
CA GLU A 221 -47.36 20.04 -79.84
C GLU A 221 -47.50 20.66 -81.24
N ALA A 222 -46.39 21.09 -81.86
CA ALA A 222 -46.39 21.62 -83.22
C ALA A 222 -46.77 20.53 -84.25
N ALA A 223 -46.22 19.33 -84.10
CA ALA A 223 -46.57 18.17 -84.92
C ALA A 223 -48.04 17.77 -84.75
N ALA A 224 -48.56 17.79 -83.51
CA ALA A 224 -49.96 17.53 -83.21
C ALA A 224 -50.87 18.58 -83.86
N ARG A 225 -50.53 19.87 -83.77
CA ARG A 225 -51.28 20.94 -84.45
C ARG A 225 -51.25 20.82 -85.98
N LEU A 226 -50.11 20.42 -86.55
CA LEU A 226 -50.02 20.15 -87.98
C LEU A 226 -50.89 18.95 -88.39
N ALA A 227 -50.89 17.88 -87.59
CA ALA A 227 -51.76 16.73 -87.81
C ALA A 227 -53.24 17.10 -87.69
N GLU A 228 -53.62 17.90 -86.69
CA GLU A 228 -54.98 18.44 -86.56
C GLU A 228 -55.37 19.31 -87.76
N ALA A 229 -54.50 20.21 -88.20
CA ALA A 229 -54.75 21.06 -89.38
C ALA A 229 -54.86 20.24 -90.68
N GLN A 230 -54.05 19.19 -90.84
CA GLN A 230 -54.16 18.26 -91.97
C GLN A 230 -55.48 17.48 -91.91
N ASN A 231 -55.86 16.98 -90.74
CA ASN A 231 -57.13 16.31 -90.53
C ASN A 231 -58.31 17.24 -90.80
N GLU A 232 -58.24 18.52 -90.42
CA GLU A 232 -59.26 19.52 -90.75
C GLU A 232 -59.32 19.82 -92.25
N MET A 233 -58.18 19.95 -92.93
CA MET A 233 -58.15 20.13 -94.38
C MET A 233 -58.71 18.92 -95.12
N GLN A 234 -58.37 17.72 -94.66
CA GLN A 234 -58.89 16.48 -95.22
C GLN A 234 -60.40 16.35 -94.95
N ALA A 235 -60.86 16.67 -93.74
CA ALA A 235 -62.28 16.74 -93.43
C ALA A 235 -63.03 17.80 -94.27
N ARG A 236 -62.41 18.94 -94.58
CA ARG A 236 -62.97 19.95 -95.50
C ARG A 236 -62.99 19.46 -96.95
N ALA A 237 -61.94 18.79 -97.40
CA ALA A 237 -61.88 18.17 -98.72
C ALA A 237 -62.94 17.07 -98.87
N ASP A 238 -63.11 16.23 -97.84
CA ASP A 238 -64.14 15.19 -97.78
C ASP A 238 -65.55 15.80 -97.73
N ARG A 239 -65.76 16.91 -97.00
CA ARG A 239 -67.03 17.66 -97.04
C ARG A 239 -67.32 18.26 -98.41
N GLN A 240 -66.32 18.84 -99.07
CA GLN A 240 -66.48 19.35 -100.44
C GLN A 240 -66.68 18.23 -101.46
N ALA A 241 -66.04 17.07 -101.29
CA ALA A 241 -66.26 15.88 -102.11
C ALA A 241 -67.66 15.30 -101.87
N ALA A 242 -68.15 15.30 -100.63
CA ALA A 242 -69.51 14.91 -100.29
C ALA A 242 -70.56 15.89 -100.83
N GLU A 243 -70.27 17.20 -100.82
CA GLU A 243 -71.11 18.22 -101.46
C GLU A 243 -71.11 18.11 -102.99
N LYS A 244 -69.96 17.81 -103.62
CA LYS A 244 -69.89 17.51 -105.06
C LYS A 244 -70.61 16.22 -105.42
N LYS A 245 -70.50 15.16 -104.61
CA LYS A 245 -71.30 13.94 -104.79
C LYS A 245 -72.78 14.22 -104.61
N LYS A 246 -73.20 15.02 -103.62
CA LYS A 246 -74.61 15.43 -103.47
C LYS A 246 -75.10 16.34 -104.61
N ALA A 247 -74.22 17.12 -105.24
CA ALA A 247 -74.54 17.91 -106.42
C ALA A 247 -74.66 17.02 -107.69
N GLU A 248 -73.76 16.06 -107.90
CA GLU A 248 -73.81 15.09 -109.02
C GLU A 248 -74.90 14.02 -108.85
N GLU A 249 -75.33 13.72 -107.61
CA GLU A 249 -76.40 12.78 -107.30
C GLU A 249 -77.81 13.44 -107.33
N SER A 250 -77.87 14.76 -107.57
CA SER A 250 -79.14 15.51 -107.73
C SER A 250 -79.59 15.74 -109.18
N GLU A 251 -78.82 15.30 -110.19
CA GLU A 251 -79.16 15.41 -111.62
C GLU A 251 -79.36 14.05 -112.36
N ARG A 252 -79.39 12.92 -111.66
CA ARG A 252 -79.87 11.64 -112.24
C ARG A 252 -80.95 11.01 -111.37
N HIS A 253 -82.17 11.31 -111.77
CA HIS A 253 -83.44 10.70 -111.36
C HIS A 253 -83.35 9.23 -110.95
N GLY A 254 -84.01 8.92 -109.82
CA GLY A 254 -85.30 8.23 -109.85
C GLY A 254 -85.33 6.75 -110.23
N SER A 255 -85.97 5.96 -109.34
CA SER A 255 -86.45 4.57 -109.49
C SER A 255 -85.35 3.50 -109.63
N GLY A 256 -85.39 2.34 -109.01
CA GLY A 256 -86.33 1.64 -108.13
C GLY A 256 -85.54 0.52 -107.43
N GLU A 257 -85.94 0.13 -106.22
CA GLU A 257 -86.49 -1.20 -105.91
C GLU A 257 -85.50 -2.40 -105.96
N ASP A 258 -85.30 -2.93 -104.75
CA ASP A 258 -85.45 -4.33 -104.34
C ASP A 258 -84.26 -5.32 -104.26
N ALA A 259 -84.29 -6.06 -103.14
CA ALA A 259 -83.55 -7.29 -102.76
C ALA A 259 -82.00 -7.25 -102.76
N GLY A 260 -81.26 -7.82 -101.83
CA GLY A 260 -81.55 -8.78 -100.76
C GLY A 260 -80.31 -9.67 -100.55
N LYS A 261 -79.88 -9.79 -99.28
CA LYS A 261 -79.15 -10.91 -98.66
C LYS A 261 -77.67 -11.19 -99.00
N LYS A 262 -76.91 -11.36 -97.89
CA LYS A 262 -75.90 -12.41 -97.62
C LYS A 262 -74.58 -12.27 -98.42
N VAL A 263 -73.36 -12.55 -97.93
CA VAL A 263 -72.92 -13.57 -96.96
C VAL A 263 -71.40 -13.36 -96.73
N GLU A 264 -70.93 -13.72 -95.53
CA GLU A 264 -69.65 -14.41 -95.21
C GLU A 264 -68.30 -13.75 -95.58
N GLN A 265 -67.45 -13.46 -94.60
CA GLN A 265 -66.59 -14.38 -93.81
C GLN A 265 -65.28 -14.74 -94.52
N GLU A 266 -64.21 -14.57 -93.74
CA GLU A 266 -62.98 -15.39 -93.73
C GLU A 266 -62.03 -15.20 -94.92
N ALA A 267 -60.71 -15.21 -94.76
CA ALA A 267 -59.84 -15.92 -93.83
C ALA A 267 -58.60 -15.03 -93.56
N GLN A 268 -58.00 -14.99 -92.36
CA GLN A 268 -57.15 -16.05 -91.76
C GLN A 268 -56.10 -16.55 -92.76
N ALA A 269 -54.84 -16.77 -92.44
CA ALA A 269 -54.00 -16.72 -91.25
C ALA A 269 -52.55 -16.74 -91.83
N THR A 270 -51.45 -16.52 -91.13
CA THR A 270 -50.88 -17.47 -90.16
C THR A 270 -49.52 -16.96 -89.68
N LEU A 271 -49.30 -17.04 -88.36
CA LEU A 271 -48.15 -17.65 -87.66
C LEU A 271 -46.77 -16.95 -87.81
N ASP A 272 -45.92 -16.79 -86.79
CA ASP A 272 -45.89 -17.39 -85.46
C ASP A 272 -44.77 -16.77 -84.59
N LEU A 273 -44.86 -16.99 -83.27
CA LEU A 273 -43.79 -17.08 -82.24
C LEU A 273 -43.06 -15.76 -81.82
N THR A 274 -43.03 -15.32 -80.55
CA THR A 274 -42.78 -16.07 -79.30
C THR A 274 -43.19 -15.28 -78.02
N ALA A 275 -43.71 -16.04 -77.03
CA ALA A 275 -43.54 -16.01 -75.56
C ALA A 275 -42.93 -14.76 -74.86
N ALA A 276 -43.35 -14.30 -73.66
CA ALA A 276 -43.99 -14.96 -72.52
C ALA A 276 -44.61 -13.93 -71.53
N SER A 277 -45.71 -14.35 -70.88
CA SER A 277 -46.06 -14.23 -69.44
C SER A 277 -45.67 -12.98 -68.62
N ARG A 278 -46.46 -12.40 -67.72
CA ARG A 278 -47.81 -12.67 -67.17
C ARG A 278 -48.19 -11.42 -66.33
N ARG A 279 -49.23 -10.72 -66.77
CA ARG A 279 -50.36 -10.16 -65.99
C ARG A 279 -50.35 -10.35 -64.45
N LYS A 280 -50.51 -9.25 -63.69
CA LYS A 280 -51.80 -8.80 -63.10
C LYS A 280 -51.62 -7.63 -62.11
N GLU A 281 -52.32 -6.54 -62.41
CA GLU A 281 -52.83 -5.50 -61.51
C GLU A 281 -53.88 -6.05 -60.50
N PRO A 282 -54.58 -5.25 -59.67
CA PRO A 282 -54.22 -4.21 -58.67
C PRO A 282 -55.05 -4.46 -57.36
N PRO A 283 -55.65 -3.51 -56.59
CA PRO A 283 -55.25 -2.22 -56.00
C PRO A 283 -55.39 -2.14 -54.43
N LEU A 284 -54.96 -1.01 -53.86
CA LEU A 284 -55.47 -0.25 -52.68
C LEU A 284 -55.80 -0.96 -51.34
N THR A 285 -55.13 -0.55 -50.25
CA THR A 285 -55.75 -0.22 -48.93
C THR A 285 -54.84 0.68 -48.10
N ALA A 286 -55.46 1.55 -47.30
CA ALA A 286 -54.86 2.65 -46.53
C ALA A 286 -54.63 2.32 -45.04
N ALA A 287 -53.76 3.15 -44.43
CA ALA A 287 -53.60 3.49 -42.99
C ALA A 287 -52.85 2.49 -42.06
N PRO A 288 -52.34 2.91 -40.88
CA PRO A 288 -51.81 4.23 -40.46
C PRO A 288 -50.41 4.16 -39.79
N VAL A 289 -49.87 5.34 -39.46
CA VAL A 289 -48.66 5.62 -38.68
C VAL A 289 -48.75 5.02 -37.27
N GLU A 290 -47.71 4.28 -36.83
CA GLU A 290 -47.45 4.02 -35.41
C GLU A 290 -45.94 3.99 -35.14
N LEU A 291 -45.50 4.89 -34.25
CA LEU A 291 -44.14 5.01 -33.73
C LEU A 291 -43.86 3.87 -32.73
N ALA A 292 -42.67 3.26 -32.82
CA ALA A 292 -42.10 2.44 -31.75
C ALA A 292 -40.55 2.41 -31.85
N PRO A 293 -39.84 2.21 -30.71
CA PRO A 293 -38.69 3.05 -30.39
C PRO A 293 -37.32 2.36 -30.45
N ALA A 294 -36.30 3.21 -30.37
CA ALA A 294 -34.88 2.91 -30.25
C ALA A 294 -34.57 1.88 -29.14
N LYS A 295 -33.71 0.92 -29.46
CA LYS A 295 -33.10 -0.01 -28.49
C LYS A 295 -31.94 0.67 -27.74
N PRO A 296 -31.91 0.63 -26.41
CA PRO A 296 -30.76 1.10 -25.64
C PRO A 296 -29.67 0.03 -25.51
N ALA A 297 -28.45 0.51 -25.34
CA ALA A 297 -27.22 -0.24 -25.11
C ALA A 297 -27.33 -1.20 -23.90
N LYS A 298 -26.84 -2.44 -24.08
CA LYS A 298 -26.64 -3.39 -22.98
C LYS A 298 -25.40 -2.99 -22.19
N LYS A 299 -25.62 -2.58 -20.94
CA LYS A 299 -24.61 -2.54 -19.88
C LYS A 299 -24.31 -3.96 -19.37
N THR A 300 -23.10 -4.09 -18.86
CA THR A 300 -22.39 -5.23 -18.30
C THR A 300 -23.08 -5.85 -17.07
N ASN A 301 -23.30 -7.17 -17.09
CA ASN A 301 -23.66 -7.96 -15.91
C ASN A 301 -22.45 -8.80 -15.48
N GLY A 302 -21.55 -8.21 -14.69
CA GLY A 302 -20.43 -8.91 -14.03
C GLY A 302 -20.81 -9.51 -12.67
N ALA A 303 -21.79 -8.94 -11.97
CA ALA A 303 -22.15 -9.37 -10.61
C ALA A 303 -22.86 -10.74 -10.55
N ALA A 304 -23.64 -11.11 -11.58
CA ALA A 304 -24.40 -12.36 -11.56
C ALA A 304 -23.56 -13.63 -11.78
N ARG A 305 -22.33 -13.51 -12.30
CA ARG A 305 -21.43 -14.66 -12.50
C ARG A 305 -20.67 -15.06 -11.22
N LEU A 306 -20.50 -14.13 -10.28
CA LEU A 306 -19.79 -14.37 -9.02
C LEU A 306 -20.64 -15.14 -8.00
N ASP A 307 -21.94 -14.87 -7.94
CA ASP A 307 -22.87 -15.61 -7.07
C ASP A 307 -23.09 -17.07 -7.51
N GLU A 308 -22.92 -17.36 -8.81
CA GLU A 308 -23.04 -18.71 -9.35
C GLU A 308 -21.77 -19.53 -9.08
N LEU A 309 -20.58 -18.89 -9.13
CA LEU A 309 -19.29 -19.52 -8.81
C LEU A 309 -19.12 -19.79 -7.29
N ALA A 310 -19.63 -18.89 -6.44
CA ALA A 310 -19.60 -19.06 -4.98
C ALA A 310 -20.45 -20.25 -4.49
N ARG A 311 -21.52 -20.61 -5.22
CA ARG A 311 -22.33 -21.81 -4.92
C ARG A 311 -21.65 -23.11 -5.36
N ASP A 312 -20.98 -23.12 -6.51
CA ASP A 312 -20.33 -24.32 -7.05
C ASP A 312 -19.11 -24.76 -6.21
N ILE A 313 -18.42 -23.81 -5.57
CA ILE A 313 -17.30 -24.09 -4.66
C ILE A 313 -17.79 -24.63 -3.30
N ALA A 314 -18.97 -24.21 -2.83
CA ALA A 314 -19.54 -24.69 -1.57
C ALA A 314 -20.02 -26.15 -1.62
N GLU A 315 -20.41 -26.64 -2.81
CA GLU A 315 -20.89 -28.02 -3.01
C GLU A 315 -19.77 -29.05 -3.21
N ARG A 316 -18.54 -28.63 -3.52
CA ARG A 316 -17.38 -29.53 -3.75
C ARG A 316 -16.54 -29.86 -2.51
N ARG A 317 -17.19 -30.12 -1.37
CA ARG A 317 -16.49 -30.52 -0.14
C ARG A 317 -16.41 -32.05 0.00
N PRO A 318 -15.23 -32.70 -0.08
CA PRO A 318 -15.11 -34.08 0.38
C PRO A 318 -15.09 -34.13 1.91
N SER A 319 -16.03 -34.88 2.46
CA SER A 319 -16.08 -35.30 3.87
C SER A 319 -15.11 -36.45 4.13
N LYS A 320 -14.13 -36.26 5.02
CA LYS A 320 -13.47 -37.26 5.91
C LYS A 320 -12.30 -36.55 6.62
N GLY A 321 -12.11 -36.56 7.94
CA GLY A 321 -12.48 -37.55 8.94
C GLY A 321 -11.31 -38.49 9.23
N ALA A 322 -10.25 -38.03 9.93
CA ALA A 322 -9.31 -38.90 10.66
C ALA A 322 -8.45 -38.09 11.66
N LYS A 323 -8.35 -38.63 12.88
CA LYS A 323 -7.60 -38.14 14.04
C LYS A 323 -6.09 -38.46 13.95
N PRO A 324 -5.24 -37.78 14.75
CA PRO A 324 -3.78 -37.86 14.65
C PRO A 324 -3.21 -39.05 15.45
N LYS A 325 -2.03 -39.51 15.06
CA LYS A 325 -1.15 -40.34 15.91
C LYS A 325 0.24 -39.71 15.99
N ASP A 326 0.64 -39.43 17.21
CA ASP A 326 2.01 -39.18 17.64
C ASP A 326 2.92 -40.37 17.32
N GLN A 327 4.16 -40.10 16.89
CA GLN A 327 5.35 -40.66 17.52
C GLN A 327 6.65 -39.93 17.08
N PRO A 328 7.71 -39.97 17.91
CA PRO A 328 8.80 -39.00 17.89
C PRO A 328 10.15 -39.56 17.39
N LEU A 329 11.12 -38.63 17.22
CA LEU A 329 12.59 -38.77 17.28
C LEU A 329 13.30 -39.67 16.24
N ALA A 330 14.24 -39.06 15.48
CA ALA A 330 15.67 -39.42 15.53
C ALA A 330 16.51 -38.60 14.53
N LEU A 331 17.54 -37.92 15.06
CA LEU A 331 18.75 -37.53 14.32
C LEU A 331 19.50 -38.80 13.86
N GLY A 332 20.08 -38.77 12.66
CA GLY A 332 21.22 -39.63 12.37
C GLY A 332 21.56 -39.89 10.90
N LYS A 333 22.69 -39.28 10.50
CA LYS A 333 23.73 -39.80 9.59
C LYS A 333 23.58 -39.76 8.07
N GLU A 334 24.60 -39.11 7.51
CA GLU A 334 25.08 -39.14 6.13
C GLU A 334 25.34 -40.55 5.58
N ALA A 335 25.07 -40.73 4.28
CA ALA A 335 25.74 -41.71 3.45
C ALA A 335 25.85 -41.17 2.01
N LYS A 336 27.08 -41.13 1.48
CA LYS A 336 27.44 -40.92 0.08
C LYS A 336 27.26 -42.23 -0.70
N ALA A 337 26.70 -42.19 -1.91
CA ALA A 337 27.37 -42.54 -3.18
C ALA A 337 26.41 -42.92 -4.34
N ASP A 338 26.76 -42.36 -5.49
CA ASP A 338 26.64 -42.79 -6.89
C ASP A 338 25.41 -42.51 -7.80
N PRO A 339 25.68 -42.12 -9.08
CA PRO A 339 24.77 -41.34 -9.90
C PRO A 339 24.47 -42.03 -11.24
N ALA A 340 23.31 -42.66 -11.38
CA ALA A 340 22.87 -43.15 -12.69
C ALA A 340 21.36 -43.28 -12.76
N LYS A 341 20.71 -42.20 -13.22
CA LYS A 341 19.42 -42.09 -13.95
C LYS A 341 18.85 -40.68 -13.74
N ARG A 342 19.36 -39.70 -14.50
CA ARG A 342 18.75 -38.37 -14.58
C ARG A 342 17.66 -38.40 -15.65
N SER A 343 16.41 -38.24 -15.18
CA SER A 343 15.26 -37.92 -16.01
C SER A 343 15.44 -36.55 -16.65
N LYS A 344 15.07 -36.44 -17.93
CA LYS A 344 14.96 -35.18 -18.67
C LYS A 344 14.01 -34.24 -17.90
N GLY A 345 14.51 -33.09 -17.44
CA GLY A 345 13.69 -32.08 -16.79
C GLY A 345 14.31 -31.33 -15.61
N ASN A 346 15.63 -31.39 -15.40
CA ASN A 346 16.27 -30.55 -14.38
C ASN A 346 17.57 -29.97 -14.92
N VAL A 347 17.48 -28.81 -15.57
CA VAL A 347 18.62 -27.97 -15.89
C VAL A 347 19.02 -27.27 -14.59
N SER A 348 20.22 -27.54 -14.11
CA SER A 348 20.72 -26.96 -12.87
C SER A 348 21.02 -25.48 -13.08
N TRP A 349 20.62 -24.61 -12.15
CA TRP A 349 20.90 -23.17 -12.15
C TRP A 349 22.36 -22.80 -12.38
N LYS A 350 23.28 -23.74 -12.13
CA LYS A 350 24.72 -23.57 -12.38
C LYS A 350 25.12 -23.66 -13.85
N GLU A 351 24.43 -24.49 -14.66
CA GLU A 351 24.60 -24.53 -16.13
C GLU A 351 24.03 -23.28 -16.80
N ILE A 352 22.99 -22.67 -16.22
CA ILE A 352 22.43 -21.40 -16.70
C ILE A 352 23.39 -20.24 -16.41
N LEU A 353 24.18 -20.32 -15.33
CA LEU A 353 25.16 -19.30 -14.96
C LEU A 353 26.48 -19.45 -15.73
N ASP A 354 26.93 -20.67 -16.03
CA ASP A 354 28.13 -20.89 -16.85
C ASP A 354 27.88 -20.58 -18.35
N ALA A 355 26.64 -20.78 -18.85
CA ALA A 355 26.28 -20.41 -20.22
C ALA A 355 26.11 -18.90 -20.46
N ALA A 356 26.08 -18.09 -19.39
CA ALA A 356 26.00 -16.64 -19.49
C ALA A 356 27.38 -15.95 -19.61
N ASP A 357 28.48 -16.68 -19.37
CA ASP A 357 29.85 -16.15 -19.44
C ASP A 357 30.54 -16.42 -20.80
N GLU A 358 29.97 -17.27 -21.65
CA GLU A 358 30.45 -17.55 -23.02
C GLU A 358 29.38 -17.25 -24.09
N SER A 359 29.08 -15.98 -24.35
CA SER A 359 28.60 -15.58 -25.68
C SER A 359 29.03 -14.16 -26.06
N ALA A 360 29.69 -14.07 -27.21
CA ALA A 360 30.22 -12.85 -27.82
C ALA A 360 29.11 -11.83 -28.18
N PRO A 361 29.45 -10.54 -28.37
CA PRO A 361 28.51 -9.44 -28.20
C PRO A 361 27.68 -9.22 -29.46
N LEU A 362 26.35 -9.33 -29.35
CA LEU A 362 25.43 -8.97 -30.43
C LEU A 362 24.16 -8.28 -29.90
N ASP A 363 24.05 -7.02 -30.32
CA ASP A 363 22.84 -6.24 -30.65
C ASP A 363 21.95 -5.68 -29.51
N LEU A 364 22.25 -4.44 -29.10
CA LEU A 364 21.63 -3.67 -28.01
C LEU A 364 20.40 -2.84 -28.43
N GLY A 365 19.64 -3.25 -29.46
CA GLY A 365 18.45 -2.51 -29.91
C GLY A 365 17.14 -2.83 -29.17
N LYS A 366 17.05 -3.97 -28.47
CA LYS A 366 15.80 -4.47 -27.84
C LYS A 366 15.85 -4.60 -26.31
N ALA A 367 16.99 -4.32 -25.68
CA ALA A 367 17.18 -4.50 -24.24
C ALA A 367 16.47 -3.44 -23.39
N SER A 368 16.36 -2.18 -23.86
CA SER A 368 15.84 -1.07 -23.05
C SER A 368 14.38 -1.22 -22.61
N LYS A 369 13.51 -1.84 -23.40
CA LYS A 369 12.11 -2.11 -23.00
C LYS A 369 11.95 -3.29 -22.04
N LYS A 370 12.90 -4.23 -22.04
CA LYS A 370 12.88 -5.41 -21.16
C LYS A 370 13.31 -5.06 -19.75
N ASP A 371 14.26 -4.12 -19.62
CA ASP A 371 14.75 -3.65 -18.33
C ASP A 371 13.71 -2.76 -17.61
N GLU A 372 12.99 -1.89 -18.33
CA GLU A 372 11.90 -1.08 -17.75
C GLU A 372 10.71 -1.93 -17.28
N ALA A 373 10.32 -2.95 -18.04
CA ALA A 373 9.25 -3.88 -17.65
C ALA A 373 9.65 -4.73 -16.43
N ALA A 374 10.91 -5.16 -16.35
CA ALA A 374 11.42 -5.90 -15.21
C ALA A 374 11.50 -5.03 -13.94
N ASP A 375 11.87 -3.75 -14.07
CA ASP A 375 11.89 -2.81 -12.94
C ASP A 375 10.48 -2.43 -12.46
N ALA A 376 9.51 -2.30 -13.37
CA ALA A 376 8.11 -2.10 -13.01
C ALA A 376 7.55 -3.29 -12.23
N ALA A 377 7.83 -4.52 -12.68
CA ALA A 377 7.41 -5.74 -11.98
C ALA A 377 8.04 -5.86 -10.58
N ARG A 378 9.32 -5.48 -10.42
CA ARG A 378 9.98 -5.44 -9.09
C ARG A 378 9.32 -4.44 -8.15
N ARG A 379 9.01 -3.24 -8.62
CA ARG A 379 8.32 -2.22 -7.80
C ARG A 379 6.91 -2.66 -7.41
N ALA A 380 6.18 -3.34 -8.31
CA ALA A 380 4.88 -3.91 -8.01
C ALA A 380 4.99 -4.99 -6.92
N ALA A 381 5.98 -5.90 -7.03
CA ALA A 381 6.24 -6.92 -6.01
C ALA A 381 6.61 -6.32 -4.65
N ASP A 382 7.48 -5.30 -4.62
CA ASP A 382 7.86 -4.61 -3.38
C ASP A 382 6.66 -3.89 -2.74
N ASN A 383 5.78 -3.28 -3.55
CA ASN A 383 4.55 -2.67 -3.06
C ASN A 383 3.60 -3.72 -2.47
N ALA A 384 3.42 -4.85 -3.16
CA ALA A 384 2.59 -5.95 -2.68
C ALA A 384 3.11 -6.50 -1.33
N ILE A 385 4.43 -6.71 -1.20
CA ILE A 385 5.05 -7.16 0.06
C ILE A 385 4.76 -6.18 1.20
N ARG A 386 4.84 -4.87 0.93
CA ARG A 386 4.56 -3.82 1.92
C ARG A 386 3.09 -3.83 2.33
N ILE A 387 2.17 -3.92 1.38
CA ILE A 387 0.73 -3.95 1.66
C ILE A 387 0.39 -5.21 2.47
N ILE A 388 0.90 -6.38 2.08
CA ILE A 388 0.70 -7.62 2.82
C ILE A 388 1.18 -7.49 4.28
N ALA A 389 2.34 -6.85 4.52
CA ALA A 389 2.83 -6.61 5.87
C ALA A 389 1.85 -5.73 6.70
N GLN A 390 1.34 -4.64 6.11
CA GLN A 390 0.36 -3.77 6.77
C GLN A 390 -0.94 -4.50 7.10
N LEU A 391 -1.42 -5.34 6.18
CA LEU A 391 -2.61 -6.16 6.41
C LEU A 391 -2.40 -7.16 7.55
N GLN A 392 -1.20 -7.74 7.64
CA GLN A 392 -0.83 -8.68 8.68
C GLN A 392 -0.73 -8.03 10.06
N ASP A 393 -0.11 -6.85 10.15
CA ASP A 393 -0.06 -6.04 11.37
C ASP A 393 -1.47 -5.66 11.83
N PHE A 394 -2.36 -5.33 10.89
CA PHE A 394 -3.77 -5.08 11.23
C PHE A 394 -4.47 -6.33 11.76
N THR A 395 -4.15 -7.55 11.28
CA THR A 395 -4.75 -8.77 11.86
C THR A 395 -4.34 -9.01 13.32
N GLN A 396 -3.14 -8.56 13.72
CA GLN A 396 -2.73 -8.55 15.13
C GLN A 396 -3.53 -7.50 15.90
N GLU A 397 -3.62 -6.26 15.40
CA GLU A 397 -4.40 -5.20 16.04
C GLU A 397 -5.86 -5.62 16.22
N LEU A 398 -6.44 -6.24 15.20
CA LEU A 398 -7.79 -6.79 15.21
C LEU A 398 -7.96 -7.84 16.31
N GLU A 399 -7.01 -8.76 16.48
CA GLU A 399 -7.09 -9.75 17.56
C GLU A 399 -7.00 -9.09 18.93
N THR A 400 -6.03 -8.18 19.11
CA THR A 400 -5.82 -7.46 20.37
C THR A 400 -7.05 -6.66 20.78
N ARG A 401 -7.71 -5.98 19.83
CA ARG A 401 -8.90 -5.18 20.12
C ARG A 401 -10.13 -6.04 20.43
N LEU A 402 -10.31 -7.17 19.72
CA LEU A 402 -11.49 -8.01 19.88
C LEU A 402 -11.43 -8.92 21.11
N TYR A 403 -10.23 -9.39 21.48
CA TYR A 403 -10.03 -10.43 22.48
C TYR A 403 -9.02 -10.07 23.59
N GLY A 404 -8.38 -8.91 23.53
CA GLY A 404 -7.34 -8.50 24.47
C GLY A 404 -5.96 -9.02 24.08
N ASP A 405 -5.00 -8.96 25.01
CA ASP A 405 -3.59 -9.25 24.70
C ASP A 405 -3.39 -10.69 24.16
N PRO A 406 -2.64 -10.84 23.05
CA PRO A 406 -2.32 -12.15 22.50
C PRO A 406 -1.51 -13.02 23.49
N PRO A 407 -1.67 -14.35 23.46
CA PRO A 407 -0.76 -15.26 24.14
C PRO A 407 0.69 -15.03 23.65
N PRO A 408 1.68 -15.01 24.55
CA PRO A 408 3.08 -14.68 24.21
C PRO A 408 3.67 -15.63 23.16
N ALA A 409 3.23 -16.90 23.14
CA ALA A 409 3.65 -17.87 22.14
C ALA A 409 3.18 -17.54 20.70
N LEU A 410 2.05 -16.83 20.55
CA LEU A 410 1.58 -16.34 19.24
C LEU A 410 2.34 -15.08 18.83
N GLN A 411 2.56 -14.18 19.79
CA GLN A 411 3.37 -12.98 19.61
C GLN A 411 4.78 -13.34 19.10
N GLU A 412 5.46 -14.26 19.78
CA GLU A 412 6.80 -14.71 19.37
C GLU A 412 6.82 -15.33 17.97
N ARG A 413 5.76 -16.03 17.56
CA ARG A 413 5.69 -16.63 16.22
C ARG A 413 5.50 -15.57 15.15
N PHE A 414 4.67 -14.57 15.44
CA PHE A 414 4.51 -13.42 14.56
C PHE A 414 5.83 -12.65 14.41
N ASP A 415 6.53 -12.39 15.52
CA ASP A 415 7.84 -11.73 15.53
C ASP A 415 8.92 -12.56 14.79
N LYS A 416 8.82 -13.89 14.86
CA LYS A 416 9.68 -14.84 14.11
C LYS A 416 9.32 -14.94 12.62
N GLY A 417 8.31 -14.21 12.15
CA GLY A 417 7.94 -14.11 10.74
C GLY A 417 6.79 -15.03 10.29
N ASP A 418 6.10 -15.72 11.20
CA ASP A 418 4.87 -16.44 10.88
C ASP A 418 3.70 -15.45 10.80
N ARG A 419 3.63 -14.72 9.69
CA ARG A 419 2.76 -13.54 9.56
C ARG A 419 1.26 -13.86 9.45
N ASN A 420 0.90 -15.13 9.28
CA ASN A 420 -0.49 -15.57 9.16
C ASN A 420 -1.05 -16.18 10.46
N VAL A 421 -0.34 -16.13 11.59
CA VAL A 421 -0.82 -16.73 12.85
C VAL A 421 -2.12 -16.11 13.36
N PHE A 422 -2.26 -14.79 13.28
CA PHE A 422 -3.44 -14.08 13.76
C PHE A 422 -4.65 -14.28 12.86
N ALA A 423 -4.46 -14.20 11.54
CA ALA A 423 -5.50 -14.54 10.56
C ALA A 423 -6.02 -15.97 10.77
N ASN A 424 -5.13 -16.96 10.90
CA ASN A 424 -5.52 -18.35 11.14
C ASN A 424 -6.25 -18.54 12.48
N ARG A 425 -5.87 -17.78 13.52
CA ARG A 425 -6.57 -17.82 14.80
C ARG A 425 -7.98 -17.24 14.68
N LEU A 426 -8.13 -16.07 14.06
CA LEU A 426 -9.43 -15.45 13.83
C LEU A 426 -10.38 -16.38 13.07
N LEU A 427 -9.88 -17.08 12.05
CA LEU A 427 -10.67 -18.03 11.26
C LEU A 427 -11.02 -19.33 11.99
N ARG A 428 -10.35 -19.66 13.10
CA ARG A 428 -10.68 -20.80 13.97
C ARG A 428 -11.68 -20.45 15.06
N LEU A 429 -11.86 -19.16 15.35
CA LEU A 429 -12.85 -18.69 16.30
C LEU A 429 -14.26 -18.80 15.72
N ASN A 430 -15.27 -18.71 16.59
CA ASN A 430 -16.65 -18.73 16.14
C ASN A 430 -16.94 -17.48 15.28
N GLU A 431 -17.24 -17.70 14.01
CA GLU A 431 -17.50 -16.64 13.04
C GLU A 431 -18.57 -15.66 13.52
N ALA A 432 -19.68 -16.16 14.08
CA ALA A 432 -20.76 -15.32 14.58
C ALA A 432 -20.31 -14.42 15.75
N ASP A 433 -19.36 -14.90 16.57
CA ASP A 433 -18.78 -14.12 17.66
C ASP A 433 -17.87 -13.02 17.13
N VAL A 434 -16.98 -13.36 16.21
CA VAL A 434 -16.07 -12.41 15.54
C VAL A 434 -16.87 -11.32 14.84
N LYS A 435 -17.88 -11.68 14.03
CA LYS A 435 -18.75 -10.71 13.34
C LYS A 435 -19.49 -9.78 14.29
N ARG A 436 -19.93 -10.30 15.44
CA ARG A 436 -20.65 -9.50 16.44
C ARG A 436 -19.72 -8.50 17.13
N ARG A 437 -18.51 -8.95 17.50
CA ARG A 437 -17.50 -8.09 18.15
C ARG A 437 -16.98 -7.01 17.20
N ILE A 438 -16.70 -7.35 15.95
CA ILE A 438 -16.27 -6.37 14.94
C ILE A 438 -17.32 -5.28 14.77
N ARG A 439 -18.61 -5.63 14.59
CA ARG A 439 -19.70 -4.63 14.53
C ARG A 439 -19.80 -3.78 15.80
N SER A 440 -19.62 -4.41 16.95
CA SER A 440 -19.69 -3.72 18.24
C SER A 440 -18.54 -2.74 18.43
N GLU A 441 -17.32 -3.10 18.03
CA GLU A 441 -16.15 -2.22 18.14
C GLU A 441 -16.11 -1.15 17.06
N SER A 442 -16.49 -1.48 15.81
CA SER A 442 -16.58 -0.48 14.74
C SER A 442 -17.62 0.59 15.05
N GLY A 443 -18.71 0.24 15.73
CA GLY A 443 -19.72 1.22 16.18
C GLY A 443 -19.29 2.06 17.39
N ARG A 444 -18.27 1.64 18.15
CA ARG A 444 -17.77 2.36 19.34
C ARG A 444 -16.58 3.23 19.03
N ASP A 445 -15.69 2.76 18.16
CA ASP A 445 -14.37 3.36 17.93
C ASP A 445 -14.13 3.67 16.45
N ARG A 446 -14.12 4.96 16.12
CA ARG A 446 -13.85 5.46 14.77
C ARG A 446 -12.45 5.15 14.27
N ALA A 447 -11.46 5.07 15.15
CA ALA A 447 -10.09 4.75 14.74
C ALA A 447 -10.03 3.30 14.26
N PHE A 448 -10.72 2.40 14.96
CA PHE A 448 -10.86 1.01 14.54
C PHE A 448 -11.65 0.86 13.24
N GLU A 449 -12.76 1.58 13.10
CA GLU A 449 -13.53 1.63 11.85
C GLU A 449 -12.67 2.09 10.66
N THR A 450 -11.82 3.10 10.86
CA THR A 450 -10.87 3.57 9.85
C THR A 450 -9.82 2.50 9.52
N GLY A 451 -9.30 1.80 10.52
CA GLY A 451 -8.38 0.68 10.32
C GLY A 451 -9.01 -0.46 9.51
N VAL A 452 -10.28 -0.78 9.77
CA VAL A 452 -11.05 -1.76 8.98
C VAL A 452 -11.18 -1.33 7.52
N HIS A 453 -11.48 -0.06 7.26
CA HIS A 453 -11.56 0.45 5.88
C HIS A 453 -10.20 0.40 5.18
N ASN A 454 -9.13 0.82 5.86
CA ASN A 454 -7.76 0.77 5.32
C ASN A 454 -7.34 -0.68 5.00
N PHE A 455 -7.75 -1.64 5.83
CA PHE A 455 -7.51 -3.05 5.58
C PHE A 455 -8.24 -3.56 4.33
N LEU A 456 -9.52 -3.20 4.17
CA LEU A 456 -10.29 -3.57 2.97
C LEU A 456 -9.67 -2.96 1.71
N GLN A 457 -9.36 -1.65 1.73
CA GLN A 457 -8.76 -0.94 0.61
C GLN A 457 -7.35 -1.45 0.26
N GLY A 458 -6.53 -1.75 1.27
CA GLY A 458 -5.21 -2.35 1.05
C GLY A 458 -5.32 -3.73 0.39
N PHE A 459 -6.30 -4.53 0.80
CA PHE A 459 -6.53 -5.83 0.16
C PHE A 459 -7.05 -5.68 -1.28
N GLU A 460 -7.94 -4.72 -1.55
CA GLU A 460 -8.39 -4.42 -2.92
C GLU A 460 -7.24 -3.97 -3.83
N GLN A 461 -6.31 -3.17 -3.32
CA GLN A 461 -5.12 -2.77 -4.07
C GLN A 461 -4.27 -3.98 -4.49
N LEU A 462 -4.14 -4.99 -3.62
CA LEU A 462 -3.48 -6.25 -3.99
C LEU A 462 -4.24 -7.01 -5.08
N LEU A 463 -5.57 -6.99 -5.05
CA LEU A 463 -6.38 -7.63 -6.09
C LEU A 463 -6.27 -6.88 -7.42
N GLU A 464 -6.27 -5.55 -7.41
CA GLU A 464 -6.08 -4.73 -8.62
C GLU A 464 -4.71 -4.99 -9.27
N ASP A 465 -3.65 -5.01 -8.46
CA ASP A 465 -2.29 -5.33 -8.91
C ASP A 465 -2.23 -6.75 -9.51
N ALA A 466 -2.86 -7.75 -8.86
CA ALA A 466 -2.92 -9.12 -9.36
C ALA A 466 -3.72 -9.24 -10.66
N THR A 467 -4.84 -8.52 -10.81
CA THR A 467 -5.65 -8.54 -12.05
C THR A 467 -4.95 -7.94 -13.26
N THR A 468 -3.89 -7.18 -13.05
CA THR A 468 -3.07 -6.57 -14.11
C THR A 468 -1.98 -7.53 -14.63
N SER A 469 -1.76 -8.67 -13.95
CA SER A 469 -0.77 -9.70 -14.31
C SER A 469 -1.27 -10.60 -15.45
N GLU A 470 -0.36 -11.15 -16.28
CA GLU A 470 -0.70 -12.17 -17.28
C GLU A 470 -1.22 -13.48 -16.64
N THR A 471 -0.92 -13.69 -15.36
CA THR A 471 -1.37 -14.82 -14.52
C THR A 471 -2.51 -14.44 -13.56
N ALA A 472 -3.27 -13.39 -13.89
CA ALA A 472 -4.30 -12.79 -13.03
C ALA A 472 -5.29 -13.77 -12.39
N ASP A 473 -5.78 -14.76 -13.14
CA ASP A 473 -6.80 -15.68 -12.62
C ASP A 473 -6.26 -16.61 -11.52
N GLU A 474 -5.01 -17.09 -11.65
CA GLU A 474 -4.37 -17.97 -10.67
C GLU A 474 -3.95 -17.19 -9.40
N GLU A 475 -3.39 -15.98 -9.57
CA GLU A 475 -2.98 -15.12 -8.46
C GLU A 475 -4.18 -14.64 -7.63
N LEU A 476 -5.29 -14.29 -8.30
CA LEU A 476 -6.51 -13.86 -7.62
C LEU A 476 -7.08 -14.99 -6.74
N GLU A 477 -7.10 -16.23 -7.25
CA GLU A 477 -7.53 -17.40 -6.49
C GLU A 477 -6.59 -17.67 -5.29
N GLU A 478 -5.28 -17.49 -5.47
CA GLU A 478 -4.31 -17.62 -4.37
C GLU A 478 -4.52 -16.57 -3.27
N TYR A 479 -4.72 -15.30 -3.64
CA TYR A 479 -4.99 -14.23 -2.67
C TYR A 479 -6.30 -14.45 -1.92
N LEU A 480 -7.38 -14.82 -2.61
CA LEU A 480 -8.69 -15.05 -1.99
C LEU A 480 -8.72 -16.32 -1.12
N SER A 481 -7.99 -17.37 -1.50
CA SER A 481 -7.89 -18.61 -0.71
C SER A 481 -6.95 -18.47 0.51
N SER A 482 -6.06 -17.48 0.48
CA SER A 482 -5.15 -17.17 1.58
C SER A 482 -5.89 -16.88 2.91
N PRO A 483 -5.24 -17.05 4.07
CA PRO A 483 -5.82 -16.67 5.37
C PRO A 483 -6.23 -15.19 5.42
N LEU A 484 -5.48 -14.29 4.79
CA LEU A 484 -5.80 -12.87 4.73
C LEU A 484 -7.05 -12.61 3.87
N GLY A 485 -7.16 -13.26 2.70
CA GLY A 485 -8.34 -13.16 1.84
C GLY A 485 -9.62 -13.64 2.54
N ARG A 486 -9.52 -14.71 3.33
CA ARG A 486 -10.66 -15.17 4.15
C ARG A 486 -11.03 -14.18 5.26
N VAL A 487 -10.06 -13.51 5.87
CA VAL A 487 -10.32 -12.43 6.85
C VAL A 487 -10.92 -11.21 6.17
N TYR A 488 -10.47 -10.85 4.96
CA TYR A 488 -11.07 -9.82 4.12
C TYR A 488 -12.55 -10.08 3.83
N LEU A 489 -12.89 -11.29 3.38
CA LEU A 489 -14.29 -11.67 3.16
C LEU A 489 -15.11 -11.63 4.45
N LEU A 490 -14.54 -12.10 5.56
CA LEU A 490 -15.20 -12.07 6.87
C LEU A 490 -15.52 -10.65 7.33
N ILE A 491 -14.54 -9.74 7.25
CA ILE A 491 -14.68 -8.35 7.67
C ILE A 491 -15.64 -7.62 6.75
N GLY A 492 -15.45 -7.71 5.42
CA GLY A 492 -16.31 -7.03 4.45
C GLY A 492 -17.78 -7.46 4.57
N ALA A 493 -18.05 -8.76 4.77
CA ALA A 493 -19.40 -9.24 5.04
C ALA A 493 -19.98 -8.74 6.37
N THR A 494 -19.13 -8.40 7.34
CA THR A 494 -19.55 -7.92 8.66
C THR A 494 -19.94 -6.45 8.65
N VAL A 495 -19.18 -5.63 7.94
CA VAL A 495 -19.43 -4.18 7.82
C VAL A 495 -20.39 -3.83 6.69
N GLY A 496 -20.81 -4.81 5.88
CA GLY A 496 -21.71 -4.59 4.74
C GLY A 496 -21.02 -3.96 3.54
N TYR A 497 -19.71 -4.17 3.39
CA TYR A 497 -18.92 -3.58 2.31
C TYR A 497 -19.28 -4.13 0.93
N PHE A 498 -19.73 -5.39 0.86
CA PHE A 498 -20.13 -6.05 -0.39
C PHE A 498 -21.65 -6.00 -0.68
N ALA A 499 -22.43 -5.31 0.17
CA ALA A 499 -23.89 -5.40 0.20
C ALA A 499 -24.60 -4.34 -0.64
#